data_AF-A0A351TJQ6-F1
#
_entry.id   AF-A0A351TJQ6-F1
#
_cell.length_a   1.000
_cell.length_b   1.000
_cell.length_c   1.000
_cell.angle_alpha   90.00
_cell.angle_beta   90.00
_cell.angle_gamma   90.00
#
_symmetry.space_group_name_H-M   'P 1'
#
loop_
_entity.id
_entity.type
_entity.pdbx_description
1 polymer ?
#
loop_
_entity_poly.entity_id
_entity_poly.type
_entity_poly.pdbx_seq_one_letter_code
_entity_poly.pdbx_strand_id
1 'polypeptide(L)'
;MAGCRICKQEMLTAQGCAIGTVHINGKVYPRIKAGDARDFNPSMEEGERCGDCGAMKGFFHHFGCDIERCPVCGMQMISCDCEDVYYEGIGEE
;
A
#
# COMPACT_ATOMS: atom_id res chain seq x y z
N MET A 1 -11.56 13.09 8.35
CA MET A 1 -10.24 13.13 7.71
C MET A 1 -9.48 11.92 8.23
N ALA A 2 -9.04 11.07 7.30
CA ALA A 2 -8.33 9.85 7.59
C ALA A 2 -6.87 10.03 7.10
N GLY A 3 -6.00 10.38 8.04
CA GLY A 3 -4.58 10.50 7.79
C GLY A 3 -3.92 9.12 7.76
N CYS A 4 -3.11 8.86 6.75
CA CYS A 4 -2.33 7.62 6.67
C CYS A 4 -1.25 7.61 7.77
N ARG A 5 -1.25 6.57 8.61
CA ARG A 5 -0.33 6.51 9.76
C ARG A 5 1.15 6.45 9.39
N ILE A 6 1.49 5.91 8.21
CA ILE A 6 2.90 5.76 7.76
C ILE A 6 3.40 6.94 6.94
N CYS A 7 2.60 7.48 5.99
CA CYS A 7 3.06 8.60 5.14
C CYS A 7 2.59 9.98 5.62
N LYS A 8 1.73 10.04 6.65
CA LYS A 8 1.18 11.27 7.25
C LYS A 8 0.35 12.15 6.32
N GLN A 9 0.09 11.72 5.09
CA GLN A 9 -0.77 12.42 4.14
C GLN A 9 -2.25 12.04 4.35
N GLU A 10 -3.16 12.94 3.98
CA GLU A 10 -4.59 12.69 3.97
C GLU A 10 -4.97 11.75 2.81
N MET A 11 -5.60 10.62 3.13
CA MET A 11 -5.77 9.51 2.18
C MET A 11 -6.63 9.87 0.97
N LEU A 12 -7.68 10.68 1.15
CA LEU A 12 -8.63 11.00 0.08
C LEU A 12 -8.14 12.09 -0.87
N THR A 13 -7.18 12.91 -0.46
CA THR A 13 -6.65 14.02 -1.27
C THR A 13 -5.30 13.72 -1.87
N ALA A 14 -4.48 12.87 -1.23
CA ALA A 14 -3.25 12.36 -1.80
C ALA A 14 -3.53 11.48 -3.05
N GLN A 15 -2.53 11.34 -3.93
CA GLN A 15 -2.61 10.39 -5.04
C GLN A 15 -2.41 8.95 -4.57
N GLY A 16 -1.79 8.75 -3.41
CA GLY A 16 -1.54 7.46 -2.77
C GLY A 16 -0.52 7.63 -1.67
N CYS A 17 -0.04 6.53 -1.11
CA CYS A 17 0.96 6.55 -0.06
C CYS A 17 2.35 6.94 -0.60
N ALA A 18 3.06 7.80 0.14
CA ALA A 18 4.43 8.17 -0.19
C ALA A 18 5.46 7.07 0.16
N ILE A 19 5.11 6.09 1.00
CA ILE A 19 6.02 5.00 1.38
C ILE A 19 5.90 3.88 0.35
N GLY A 20 6.91 3.72 -0.50
CA GLY A 20 6.90 2.73 -1.59
C GLY A 20 7.50 1.38 -1.25
N THR A 21 8.04 1.20 -0.05
CA THR A 21 8.75 0.00 0.39
C THR A 21 8.12 -0.61 1.64
N VAL A 22 8.38 -1.89 1.83
CA VAL A 22 7.97 -2.67 3.02
C VAL A 22 9.10 -3.65 3.38
N HIS A 23 9.34 -3.83 4.67
CA HIS A 23 10.27 -4.83 5.20
C HIS A 23 9.51 -6.12 5.46
N ILE A 24 10.00 -7.23 4.93
CA ILE A 24 9.40 -8.57 5.03
C ILE A 24 10.52 -9.61 5.03
N ASN A 25 10.50 -10.58 5.93
CA ASN A 25 11.49 -11.66 6.06
C ASN A 25 12.95 -11.12 6.06
N GLY A 26 13.18 -10.02 6.78
CA GLY A 26 14.50 -9.36 6.87
C GLY A 26 14.99 -8.69 5.57
N LYS A 27 14.13 -8.45 4.58
CA LYS A 27 14.48 -7.79 3.31
C LYS A 27 13.51 -6.67 2.98
N VAL A 28 13.97 -5.72 2.17
CA VAL A 28 13.15 -4.61 1.68
C VAL A 28 12.60 -4.93 0.31
N TYR A 29 11.28 -4.79 0.14
CA TYR A 29 10.60 -4.99 -1.14
C TYR A 29 9.87 -3.73 -1.59
N PRO A 30 9.83 -3.45 -2.90
CA PRO A 30 8.88 -2.49 -3.44
C PRO A 30 7.45 -3.01 -3.24
N ARG A 31 6.56 -2.14 -2.78
CA ARG A 31 5.13 -2.44 -2.65
C ARG A 31 4.48 -2.58 -4.03
N ILE A 32 3.30 -3.18 -4.06
CA ILE A 32 2.49 -3.28 -5.28
C ILE A 32 1.63 -2.01 -5.36
N LYS A 33 1.61 -1.40 -6.55
CA LYS A 33 0.80 -0.20 -6.82
C LYS A 33 -0.65 -0.58 -7.04
N ALA A 34 -1.57 0.33 -6.70
CA ALA A 34 -2.98 0.19 -7.02
C ALA A 34 -3.16 0.04 -8.54
N GLY A 35 -3.87 -1.01 -8.97
CA GLY A 35 -4.07 -1.30 -10.39
C GLY A 35 -2.87 -1.93 -11.11
N ASP A 36 -1.81 -2.32 -10.40
CA ASP A 36 -0.75 -3.16 -10.98
C ASP A 36 -1.30 -4.53 -11.36
N ALA A 37 -0.69 -5.21 -12.33
CA ALA A 37 -1.10 -6.55 -12.76
C ALA A 37 -1.08 -7.58 -11.62
N ARG A 38 -0.30 -7.34 -10.56
CA ARG A 38 -0.25 -8.20 -9.37
C ARG A 38 -1.21 -7.76 -8.27
N ASP A 39 -1.83 -6.58 -8.34
CA ASP A 39 -2.77 -6.07 -7.34
C ASP A 39 -4.05 -6.93 -7.27
N PHE A 40 -4.87 -6.75 -6.23
CA PHE A 40 -6.18 -7.42 -6.19
C PHE A 40 -7.19 -6.82 -7.17
N ASN A 41 -7.00 -5.57 -7.60
CA ASN A 41 -7.82 -4.93 -8.63
C ASN A 41 -6.97 -4.47 -9.83
N PRO A 42 -6.48 -5.39 -10.68
CA PRO A 42 -5.65 -5.04 -11.84
C PRO A 42 -6.42 -4.32 -12.96
N SER A 43 -7.75 -4.35 -12.92
CA SER A 43 -8.63 -3.75 -13.93
C SER A 43 -8.97 -2.29 -13.64
N MET A 44 -8.24 -1.62 -12.74
CA MET A 44 -8.47 -0.20 -12.48
C MET A 44 -8.30 0.63 -13.77
N GLU A 45 -9.21 1.56 -13.98
CA GLU A 45 -9.14 2.53 -15.07
C GLU A 45 -8.19 3.70 -14.72
N GLU A 46 -7.70 4.41 -15.74
CA GLU A 46 -6.88 5.60 -15.51
C GLU A 46 -7.66 6.67 -14.72
N GLY A 47 -7.06 7.18 -13.64
CA GLY A 47 -7.71 8.14 -12.75
C GLY A 47 -8.68 7.52 -11.72
N GLU A 48 -8.94 6.21 -11.80
CA GLU A 48 -9.70 5.50 -10.76
C GLU A 48 -8.94 5.49 -9.43
N ARG A 49 -9.69 5.50 -8.34
CA ARG A 49 -9.18 5.39 -6.97
C ARG A 49 -9.63 4.07 -6.34
N CYS A 50 -8.74 3.46 -5.58
CA CYS A 50 -9.03 2.32 -4.72
C CYS A 50 -10.22 2.65 -3.81
N GLY A 51 -11.26 1.79 -3.84
CA GLY A 51 -12.48 2.00 -3.06
C GLY A 51 -12.29 1.93 -1.54
N ASP A 52 -11.19 1.33 -1.08
CA ASP A 52 -10.89 1.21 0.35
C ASP A 52 -10.00 2.36 0.84
N CYS A 53 -8.79 2.51 0.26
CA CYS A 53 -7.80 3.45 0.77
C CYS A 53 -7.73 4.77 0.00
N GLY A 54 -8.45 4.92 -1.12
CA GLY A 54 -8.47 6.14 -1.93
C GLY A 54 -7.26 6.35 -2.84
N ALA A 55 -6.25 5.48 -2.83
CA ALA A 55 -5.09 5.60 -3.70
C ALA A 55 -5.48 5.51 -5.19
N MET A 56 -4.95 6.43 -6.00
CA MET A 56 -5.16 6.46 -7.44
C MET A 56 -4.34 5.36 -8.13
N LYS A 57 -4.84 4.84 -9.25
CA LYS A 57 -4.11 3.88 -10.08
C LYS A 57 -2.68 4.35 -10.36
N GLY A 58 -1.72 3.43 -10.24
CA GLY A 58 -0.29 3.69 -10.45
C GLY A 58 0.46 4.28 -9.25
N PHE A 59 -0.24 4.57 -8.15
CA PHE A 59 0.33 4.98 -6.86
C PHE A 59 0.22 3.85 -5.83
N PHE A 60 0.90 3.98 -4.69
CA PHE A 60 0.84 2.95 -3.64
C PHE A 60 -0.42 3.09 -2.80
N HIS A 61 -0.99 1.95 -2.40
CA HIS A 61 -2.07 1.90 -1.42
C HIS A 61 -1.66 2.59 -0.10
N HIS A 62 -2.61 3.16 0.63
CA HIS A 62 -2.34 3.63 2.00
C HIS A 62 -2.26 2.46 2.98
N PHE A 63 -1.54 2.68 4.09
CA PHE A 63 -1.37 1.64 5.10
C PHE A 63 -2.73 1.14 5.60
N GLY A 64 -2.86 -0.18 5.73
CA GLY A 64 -4.09 -0.81 6.20
C GLY A 64 -5.13 -1.06 5.11
N CYS A 65 -4.77 -0.87 3.83
CA CYS A 65 -5.66 -1.13 2.72
C CYS A 65 -6.03 -2.62 2.64
N ASP A 66 -7.32 -2.92 2.61
CA ASP A 66 -7.90 -4.26 2.49
C ASP A 66 -7.58 -4.93 1.14
N ILE A 67 -7.24 -4.14 0.12
CA ILE A 67 -6.90 -4.68 -1.19
C ILE A 67 -5.42 -4.54 -1.55
N GLU A 68 -4.58 -4.12 -0.60
CA GLU A 68 -3.14 -4.17 -0.83
C GLU A 68 -2.61 -5.59 -0.73
N ARG A 69 -1.82 -5.98 -1.73
CA ARG A 69 -1.22 -7.31 -1.79
C ARG A 69 0.24 -7.31 -1.30
N CYS A 70 0.59 -8.31 -0.51
CA CYS A 70 1.96 -8.57 -0.08
C CYS A 70 2.85 -8.90 -1.29
N PRO A 71 3.98 -8.20 -1.49
CA PRO A 71 4.86 -8.42 -2.65
C PRO A 71 5.64 -9.75 -2.59
N VAL A 72 5.64 -10.44 -1.43
CA VAL A 72 6.35 -11.71 -1.23
C VAL A 72 5.42 -12.90 -1.45
N CYS A 73 4.35 -13.02 -0.65
CA CYS A 73 3.47 -14.19 -0.70
C CYS A 73 2.24 -14.00 -1.59
N GLY A 74 1.94 -12.78 -2.03
CA GLY A 74 0.75 -12.50 -2.83
C GLY A 74 -0.57 -12.62 -2.06
N MET A 75 -0.56 -12.66 -0.73
CA MET A 75 -1.79 -12.58 0.09
C MET A 75 -2.10 -11.12 0.42
N GLN A 76 -3.23 -10.88 1.10
CA GLN A 76 -3.57 -9.56 1.61
C GLN A 76 -2.52 -9.09 2.62
N MET A 77 -2.04 -7.86 2.47
CA MET A 77 -0.93 -7.35 3.27
C MET A 77 -1.25 -7.29 4.76
N ILE A 78 -2.46 -6.88 5.13
CA ILE A 78 -2.89 -6.77 6.54
C ILE A 78 -3.07 -8.12 7.24
N SER A 79 -3.08 -9.23 6.49
CA SER A 79 -3.31 -10.57 7.01
C SER A 79 -2.30 -11.60 6.49
N CYS A 80 -1.14 -11.15 5.99
CA CYS A 80 -0.14 -12.08 5.46
C CYS A 80 0.69 -12.70 6.60
N ASP A 81 0.98 -14.00 6.49
CA ASP A 81 1.79 -14.75 7.46
C ASP A 81 3.30 -14.65 7.18
N CYS A 82 3.78 -13.58 6.53
CA CYS A 82 5.22 -13.37 6.38
C CYS A 82 5.83 -12.92 7.71
N GLU A 83 7.11 -13.20 7.91
CA GLU A 83 7.85 -12.81 9.11
C GLU A 83 8.32 -11.35 9.01
N ASP A 84 8.48 -10.68 10.16
CA ASP A 84 9.04 -9.33 10.28
C ASP A 84 8.45 -8.29 9.32
N VAL A 85 7.11 -8.27 9.19
CA VAL A 85 6.40 -7.31 8.32
C VAL A 85 6.28 -5.95 8.99
N TYR A 86 7.00 -4.95 8.49
CA TYR A 86 6.88 -3.56 8.96
C TYR A 86 7.18 -2.53 7.86
N TYR A 87 6.81 -1.28 8.14
CA TYR A 87 7.01 -0.14 7.25
C TYR A 87 7.88 0.89 7.97
N GLU A 88 8.79 1.53 7.25
CA GLU A 88 9.48 2.72 7.73
C GLU A 88 8.65 3.94 7.33
N GLY A 89 7.88 4.47 8.27
CA GLY A 89 7.05 5.66 8.10
C GLY A 89 7.85 6.96 8.19
N ILE A 90 7.17 8.07 7.88
CA ILE A 90 7.74 9.42 8.04
C ILE A 90 7.64 9.83 9.51
N GLY A 91 8.78 10.20 10.10
CA GLY A 91 8.86 10.76 11.47
C GLY A 91 8.85 9.71 12.58
N GLU A 92 9.34 8.50 12.29
CA GLU A 92 9.69 7.52 13.33
C GLU A 92 11.15 7.79 13.75
N GLU A 93 11.33 8.46 14.89
CA GLU A 93 12.61 8.57 15.63
C GLU A 93 12.75 7.41 16.63
#